data_AF-A0A7S3WR71-F1
#
_entry.id   AF-A0A7S3WR71-F1
#
_cell.length_a   1.000
_cell.length_b   1.000
_cell.length_c   1.000
_cell.angle_alpha   90.00
_cell.angle_beta   90.00
_cell.angle_gamma   90.00
#
_symmetry.space_group_name_H-M   'P 1'
#
loop_
_entity.id
_entity.type
_entity.pdbx_description
1 polymer ?
#
loop_
_entity_poly.entity_id
_entity_poly.type
_entity_poly.pdbx_seq_one_letter_code
_entity_poly.pdbx_strand_id
1 'polypeptide(L)'
;MTTLPQTTDASTASHIAERPSRSRWWWAALPACCLLLALPLLSSSRGEAAEPSLASGIAAEAPAIRTIPLHKQYVPVLKGDKTVAYKTAYFGKVHAGSPPQEFDAVFDTGSGHLILPSTSCHSETCAKHRRFNRTTSTSAV
;
A
#
# COMPACT_ATOMS: atom_id res chain seq x y z
N MET A 1 58.19 18.33 -16.03
CA MET A 1 58.45 19.24 -14.90
C MET A 1 57.79 20.58 -15.20
N THR A 2 56.53 20.73 -14.81
CA THR A 2 55.89 22.03 -14.55
C THR A 2 54.81 21.77 -13.50
N THR A 3 54.90 22.47 -12.40
CA THR A 3 54.11 22.33 -11.17
C THR A 3 53.08 23.46 -11.03
N LEU A 4 51.86 23.09 -10.60
CA LEU A 4 50.91 23.85 -9.74
C LEU A 4 50.25 25.15 -10.30
N PRO A 5 49.07 25.59 -9.79
CA PRO A 5 48.56 25.39 -8.43
C PRO A 5 47.16 24.79 -8.26
N GLN A 6 47.02 24.19 -7.08
CA GLN A 6 45.77 23.87 -6.39
C GLN A 6 45.13 25.17 -5.89
N THR A 7 43.81 25.27 -5.97
CA THR A 7 43.02 26.22 -5.17
C THR A 7 42.40 25.49 -3.99
N THR A 8 42.70 25.99 -2.80
CA THR A 8 42.15 25.59 -1.50
C THR A 8 40.83 26.29 -1.20
N ASP A 9 40.16 25.76 -0.18
CA ASP A 9 39.16 26.39 0.70
C ASP A 9 37.74 26.62 0.17
N ALA A 10 36.74 26.01 0.84
CA ALA A 10 36.25 26.57 2.10
C ALA A 10 35.16 25.67 2.71
N SER A 11 35.37 25.36 4.00
CA SER A 11 34.38 24.85 4.93
C SER A 11 33.19 25.81 5.05
N THR A 12 31.96 25.30 5.00
CA THR A 12 30.83 25.92 5.73
C THR A 12 29.89 24.81 6.16
N ALA A 13 30.07 24.40 7.42
CA ALA A 13 29.04 23.71 8.19
C ALA A 13 27.94 24.71 8.52
N SER A 14 26.69 24.41 8.15
CA SER A 14 25.51 25.16 8.59
C SER A 14 24.52 24.21 9.24
N HIS A 15 24.59 24.21 10.57
CA HIS A 15 23.51 24.17 11.54
C HIS A 15 22.33 23.20 11.33
N ILE A 16 22.36 22.18 12.20
CA ILE A 16 21.23 21.44 12.75
C ILE A 16 20.10 22.40 13.12
N ALA A 17 18.90 22.14 12.61
CA ALA A 17 17.64 22.63 13.16
C ALA A 17 16.67 21.45 13.27
N GLU A 18 16.74 20.74 14.40
CA GLU A 18 15.71 19.79 14.82
C GLU A 18 14.41 20.55 15.10
N ARG A 19 13.34 20.22 14.37
CA ARG A 19 12.00 20.73 14.69
C ARG A 19 11.40 19.94 15.85
N PRO A 20 10.85 20.62 16.88
CA PRO A 20 10.39 19.97 18.09
C PRO A 20 9.13 19.14 17.83
N SER A 21 9.17 17.93 18.40
CA SER A 21 8.03 17.05 18.67
C SER A 21 6.94 17.82 19.41
N ARG A 22 5.86 18.17 18.72
CA ARG A 22 4.62 18.63 19.35
C ARG A 22 3.70 17.43 19.58
N SER A 23 4.07 16.66 20.58
CA SER A 23 3.07 15.95 21.36
C SER A 23 2.22 16.97 22.12
N ARG A 24 0.98 16.55 22.42
CA ARG A 24 0.32 16.67 23.72
C ARG A 24 -0.90 17.60 23.87
N TRP A 25 -1.95 16.97 24.43
CA TRP A 25 -3.09 17.47 25.22
C TRP A 25 -4.25 18.12 24.46
N TRP A 26 -5.36 17.40 24.27
CA TRP A 26 -6.44 17.17 25.25
C TRP A 26 -7.09 18.48 25.75
N TRP A 27 -8.07 18.96 24.97
CA TRP A 27 -9.20 19.79 25.39
C TRP A 27 -10.36 19.36 24.47
N ALA A 28 -11.61 19.16 24.87
CA ALA A 28 -12.26 19.20 26.16
C ALA A 28 -13.56 18.40 26.00
N ALA A 29 -14.05 17.86 27.12
CA ALA A 29 -15.30 17.13 27.22
C ALA A 29 -16.52 18.08 27.36
N LEU A 30 -17.70 17.48 27.12
CA LEU A 30 -19.05 17.82 27.64
C LEU A 30 -19.83 18.95 26.92
N PRO A 31 -21.20 18.89 26.86
CA PRO A 31 -22.05 18.27 27.88
C PRO A 31 -23.18 17.35 27.41
N ALA A 32 -23.57 16.51 28.37
CA ALA A 32 -24.84 15.83 28.45
C ALA A 32 -26.01 16.84 28.44
N CYS A 33 -27.00 16.60 27.59
CA CYS A 33 -28.34 17.14 27.77
C CYS A 33 -29.25 15.98 28.18
N CYS A 34 -29.38 15.81 29.48
CA CYS A 34 -30.40 15.03 30.14
C CYS A 34 -31.66 15.91 30.20
N LEU A 35 -32.75 15.51 29.55
CA LEU A 35 -34.09 15.97 29.92
C LEU A 35 -35.11 14.88 29.60
N LEU A 36 -35.37 14.14 30.66
CA LEU A 36 -36.48 13.23 30.86
C LEU A 36 -37.82 13.97 30.72
N LEU A 37 -38.74 13.42 29.94
CA LEU A 37 -40.17 13.48 30.26
C LEU A 37 -40.74 12.07 30.19
N ALA A 38 -41.25 11.63 31.33
CA ALA A 38 -41.93 10.36 31.56
C ALA A 38 -43.45 10.51 31.41
N LEU A 39 -44.12 9.34 31.37
CA LEU A 39 -45.55 9.01 31.53
C LEU A 39 -46.30 8.59 30.24
N PRO A 40 -47.28 7.67 30.32
CA PRO A 40 -47.28 6.36 30.99
C PRO A 40 -47.69 5.21 30.03
N LEU A 41 -47.53 3.97 30.52
CA LEU A 41 -47.93 2.72 29.87
C LEU A 41 -49.44 2.64 29.56
N LEU A 42 -49.78 2.15 28.36
CA LEU A 42 -50.96 1.31 28.17
C LEU A 42 -50.63 0.14 27.22
N SER A 43 -50.92 -1.05 27.72
CA SER A 43 -50.69 -2.37 27.12
C SER A 43 -51.52 -2.56 25.85
N SER A 44 -50.94 -3.10 24.78
CA SER A 44 -51.72 -3.85 23.79
C SER A 44 -50.85 -4.86 23.02
N SER A 45 -51.50 -5.96 22.69
CA SER A 45 -50.99 -7.28 22.33
C SER A 45 -50.07 -7.34 21.11
N ARG A 46 -48.93 -8.01 21.32
CA ARG A 46 -48.33 -9.06 20.47
C ARG A 46 -48.95 -9.22 19.07
N GLY A 47 -48.21 -8.76 18.06
CA GLY A 47 -48.42 -9.04 16.64
C GLY A 47 -47.07 -9.04 15.94
N GLU A 48 -46.37 -10.18 16.01
CA GLU A 48 -45.13 -10.45 15.28
C GLU A 48 -45.51 -10.66 13.81
N ALA A 49 -45.55 -9.58 13.03
CA ALA A 49 -45.49 -9.66 11.58
C ALA A 49 -44.06 -9.28 11.20
N ALA A 50 -43.20 -10.29 11.16
CA ALA A 50 -41.90 -10.19 10.51
C ALA A 50 -42.15 -9.84 9.02
N GLU A 51 -41.98 -8.57 8.69
CA GLU A 51 -41.68 -8.14 7.33
C GLU A 51 -40.31 -8.71 6.97
N PRO A 52 -40.18 -9.66 6.03
CA PRO A 52 -38.89 -9.89 5.42
C PRO A 52 -38.66 -8.71 4.48
N SER A 53 -38.09 -7.62 5.01
CA SER A 53 -37.54 -6.58 4.17
C SER A 53 -36.42 -7.21 3.35
N LEU A 54 -36.75 -7.65 2.14
CA LEU A 54 -35.83 -7.96 1.06
C LEU A 54 -35.21 -6.65 0.55
N ALA A 55 -34.64 -5.87 1.46
CA ALA A 55 -33.67 -4.84 1.15
C ALA A 55 -32.32 -5.51 1.34
N SER A 56 -31.94 -6.38 0.39
CA SER A 56 -30.53 -6.66 0.15
C SER A 56 -29.93 -5.36 -0.35
N GLY A 57 -29.63 -4.47 0.59
CA GLY A 57 -28.84 -3.29 0.35
C GLY A 57 -27.48 -3.75 -0.11
N ILE A 58 -27.29 -3.81 -1.43
CA ILE A 58 -25.98 -3.60 -2.01
C ILE A 58 -25.69 -2.12 -1.73
N ALA A 59 -25.31 -1.82 -0.49
CA ALA A 59 -24.53 -0.63 -0.22
C ALA A 59 -23.29 -0.82 -1.10
N ALA A 60 -23.27 -0.16 -2.25
CA ALA A 60 -22.09 -0.11 -3.08
C ALA A 60 -21.01 0.56 -2.24
N GLU A 61 -20.20 -0.26 -1.57
CA GLU A 61 -19.01 0.16 -0.87
C GLU A 61 -18.18 0.92 -1.90
N ALA A 62 -17.93 2.21 -1.64
CA ALA A 62 -17.10 3.03 -2.50
C ALA A 62 -15.82 2.25 -2.82
N PRO A 63 -15.33 2.27 -4.07
CA PRO A 63 -14.21 1.43 -4.48
C PRO A 63 -13.05 1.65 -3.52
N ALA A 64 -12.70 0.59 -2.78
CA ALA A 64 -11.65 0.64 -1.78
C ALA A 64 -10.34 1.02 -2.47
N ILE A 65 -9.87 2.25 -2.25
CA ILE A 65 -8.59 2.71 -2.76
C ILE A 65 -7.51 1.86 -2.10
N ARG A 66 -6.79 1.07 -2.91
CA ARG A 66 -5.65 0.28 -2.46
C ARG A 66 -4.37 1.06 -2.73
N THR A 67 -3.70 1.48 -1.67
CA THR A 67 -2.40 2.15 -1.75
C THR A 67 -1.29 1.13 -1.57
N ILE A 68 -0.38 1.05 -2.55
CA ILE A 68 0.80 0.20 -2.49
C ILE A 68 2.03 1.12 -2.45
N PRO A 69 2.88 1.05 -1.41
CA PRO A 69 4.12 1.81 -1.39
C PRO A 69 5.05 1.28 -2.49
N LEU A 70 5.58 2.19 -3.30
CA LEU A 70 6.48 1.86 -4.41
C LEU A 70 7.91 2.31 -4.10
N HIS A 71 8.86 1.43 -4.40
CA HIS A 71 10.29 1.68 -4.32
C HIS A 71 10.84 1.92 -5.73
N LYS A 72 11.52 3.06 -5.92
CA LYS A 72 12.19 3.37 -7.18
C LYS A 72 13.57 2.70 -7.23
N GLN A 73 13.78 1.84 -8.22
CA GLN A 73 15.05 1.18 -8.48
C GLN A 73 15.71 1.77 -9.73
N TYR A 74 17.02 2.01 -9.66
CA TYR A 74 17.85 2.41 -10.80
C TYR A 74 18.64 1.20 -11.30
N VAL A 75 18.61 0.96 -12.61
CA VAL A 75 19.30 -0.13 -13.28
C VAL A 75 20.26 0.45 -14.31
N PRO A 76 21.59 0.24 -14.18
CA PRO A 76 22.55 0.79 -15.13
C PRO A 76 22.41 0.13 -16.49
N VAL A 77 22.45 0.96 -17.55
CA VAL A 77 22.57 0.52 -18.94
C VAL A 77 24.03 0.64 -19.32
N LEU A 78 24.65 -0.48 -19.66
CA LEU A 78 26.07 -0.57 -19.98
C LEU A 78 26.29 -0.52 -21.51
N LYS A 79 27.35 0.18 -21.93
CA LYS A 79 27.90 0.13 -23.29
C LYS A 79 29.40 -0.17 -23.17
N GLY A 80 29.77 -1.43 -23.40
CA GLY A 80 31.04 -1.95 -22.88
C GLY A 80 31.03 -1.91 -21.35
N ASP A 81 32.14 -1.50 -20.73
CA ASP A 81 32.27 -1.39 -19.27
C ASP A 81 31.83 -0.03 -18.70
N LYS A 82 31.19 0.81 -19.52
CA LYS A 82 30.75 2.15 -19.10
C LYS A 82 29.23 2.19 -18.96
N THR A 83 28.77 2.71 -17.83
CA THR A 83 27.35 3.06 -17.65
C THR A 83 27.03 4.29 -18.50
N VAL A 84 26.10 4.15 -19.45
CA VAL A 84 25.70 5.23 -20.36
C VAL A 84 24.35 5.83 -20.01
N ALA A 85 23.52 5.12 -19.25
CA ALA A 85 22.23 5.59 -18.77
C ALA A 85 21.77 4.77 -17.57
N TYR A 86 20.72 5.23 -16.88
CA TYR A 86 20.00 4.44 -15.88
C TYR A 86 18.55 4.29 -16.30
N LYS A 87 18.07 3.04 -16.34
CA LYS A 87 16.64 2.73 -16.41
C LYS A 87 16.07 2.79 -15.01
N THR A 88 14.83 3.24 -14.88
CA THR A 88 14.11 3.25 -13.60
C THR A 88 12.94 2.29 -13.65
N ALA A 89 12.72 1.55 -12.57
CA ALA A 89 11.54 0.74 -12.37
C ALA A 89 10.98 0.98 -10.96
N TYR A 90 9.66 0.93 -10.82
CA TYR A 90 8.97 1.09 -9.54
C TYR A 90 8.46 -0.27 -9.09
N PHE A 91 8.92 -0.72 -7.93
CA PHE A 91 8.58 -2.02 -7.37
C PHE A 91 7.66 -1.87 -6.17
N GLY A 92 6.69 -2.75 -6.04
CA GLY A 92 5.83 -2.85 -4.86
C GLY A 92 5.50 -4.29 -4.54
N LYS A 93 5.08 -4.51 -3.31
CA LYS A 93 4.61 -5.82 -2.85
C LYS A 93 3.16 -6.03 -3.25
N VAL A 94 2.88 -7.15 -3.90
CA VAL A 94 1.52 -7.62 -4.21
C VAL A 94 1.30 -9.01 -3.66
N HIS A 95 0.05 -9.36 -3.43
CA HIS A 95 -0.34 -10.68 -2.95
C HIS A 95 -1.36 -11.29 -3.90
N ALA A 96 -1.17 -12.56 -4.25
CA ALA A 96 -2.08 -13.29 -5.12
C ALA A 96 -2.45 -14.64 -4.51
N GLY A 97 -3.70 -15.05 -4.73
CA GLY A 97 -4.24 -16.30 -4.22
C GLY A 97 -4.71 -16.24 -2.76
N SER A 98 -5.29 -17.35 -2.31
CA SER A 98 -5.75 -17.59 -0.95
C SER A 98 -5.30 -18.98 -0.51
N PRO A 99 -4.42 -19.15 0.49
CA PRO A 99 -3.74 -18.09 1.25
C PRO A 99 -2.88 -17.17 0.37
N PRO A 100 -2.69 -15.90 0.77
CA PRO A 100 -1.89 -14.92 0.02
C PRO A 100 -0.45 -15.38 -0.23
N GLN A 101 -0.03 -15.40 -1.49
CA GLN A 101 1.36 -15.56 -1.91
C GLN A 101 1.90 -14.18 -2.27
N GLU A 102 2.97 -13.73 -1.60
CA GLU A 102 3.58 -12.41 -1.82
C GLU A 102 4.53 -12.41 -3.04
N PHE A 103 4.58 -11.31 -3.78
CA PHE A 103 5.49 -11.07 -4.91
C PHE A 103 6.00 -9.63 -4.91
N ASP A 104 7.23 -9.45 -5.41
CA ASP A 104 7.75 -8.14 -5.84
C ASP A 104 7.36 -7.93 -7.30
N ALA A 105 6.51 -6.93 -7.56
CA ALA A 105 6.02 -6.62 -8.89
C ALA A 105 6.53 -5.25 -9.37
N VAL A 106 6.86 -5.17 -10.66
CA VAL A 106 7.10 -3.88 -11.33
C VAL A 106 5.76 -3.28 -11.72
N PHE A 107 5.52 -2.04 -11.31
CA PHE A 107 4.32 -1.30 -11.68
C PHE A 107 4.54 -0.61 -13.02
N ASP A 108 3.84 -1.09 -14.05
CA ASP A 108 3.83 -0.54 -15.41
C ASP A 108 2.49 0.15 -15.68
N THR A 109 2.52 1.46 -15.86
CA THR A 109 1.30 2.26 -16.16
C THR A 109 0.82 2.08 -17.61
N GLY A 110 1.61 1.42 -18.46
CA GLY A 110 1.27 1.14 -19.85
C GLY A 110 0.41 -0.12 -20.05
N SER A 111 0.15 -0.89 -19.00
CA SER A 111 -0.62 -2.15 -19.10
C SER A 111 -1.56 -2.36 -17.90
N GLY A 112 -2.61 -3.16 -18.11
CA GLY A 112 -3.59 -3.52 -17.09
C GLY A 112 -3.46 -4.96 -16.58
N HIS A 113 -2.39 -5.67 -16.96
CA HIS A 113 -2.21 -7.09 -16.65
C HIS A 113 -1.32 -7.28 -15.44
N LEU A 114 -1.65 -8.26 -14.59
CA LEU A 114 -0.75 -8.81 -13.59
C LEU A 114 -0.10 -10.08 -14.14
N ILE A 115 1.22 -10.08 -14.27
CA ILE A 115 2.00 -11.22 -14.78
C ILE A 115 2.88 -11.76 -13.65
N LEU A 116 2.62 -13.00 -13.24
CA LEU A 116 3.41 -13.69 -12.21
C LEU A 116 4.03 -14.97 -12.80
N PRO A 117 5.31 -15.28 -12.50
CA PRO A 117 5.91 -16.54 -12.88
C PRO A 117 5.16 -17.73 -12.25
N SER A 118 4.79 -18.74 -13.03
CA SER A 118 4.18 -19.98 -12.52
C SER A 118 5.24 -20.94 -11.96
N THR A 119 4.89 -21.78 -10.98
CA THR A 119 5.75 -22.90 -10.55
C THR A 119 6.05 -23.90 -11.67
N SER A 120 5.21 -23.96 -12.70
CA SER A 120 5.46 -24.74 -13.93
C SER A 120 6.51 -24.11 -14.86
N CYS A 121 6.95 -22.87 -14.60
CA CYS A 121 8.06 -22.27 -15.34
C CYS A 121 9.40 -22.75 -14.75
N HIS A 122 10.21 -23.39 -15.59
CA HIS A 122 11.49 -23.99 -15.21
C HIS A 122 12.72 -23.29 -15.80
N SER A 123 12.54 -22.14 -16.47
CA SER A 123 13.68 -21.37 -16.98
C SER A 123 14.51 -20.80 -15.83
N GLU A 124 15.80 -20.60 -16.09
CA GLU A 124 16.73 -19.98 -15.14
C GLU A 124 16.23 -18.62 -14.64
N THR A 125 15.60 -17.83 -15.51
CA THR A 125 14.99 -16.55 -15.13
C THR A 125 13.86 -16.76 -14.13
N CYS A 126 12.93 -17.67 -14.39
CA CYS A 126 11.83 -17.96 -13.47
C CYS A 126 12.31 -18.48 -12.11
N ALA A 127 13.40 -19.26 -12.09
CA ALA A 127 13.98 -19.79 -10.84
C ALA A 127 14.52 -18.69 -9.91
N LYS A 128 14.91 -17.54 -10.47
CA LYS A 128 15.39 -16.38 -9.70
C LYS A 128 14.26 -15.54 -9.08
N HIS A 129 13.01 -15.84 -9.40
CA HIS A 129 11.84 -15.11 -8.91
C HIS A 129 10.93 -16.01 -8.08
N ARG A 130 10.16 -15.39 -7.16
CA ARG A 130 9.04 -16.08 -6.51
C ARG A 130 8.03 -16.50 -7.58
N ARG A 131 7.59 -17.75 -7.52
CA ARG A 131 6.66 -18.34 -8.47
C ARG A 131 5.33 -18.61 -7.79
N PHE A 132 4.24 -18.25 -8.46
CA PHE A 132 2.89 -18.54 -8.03
C PHE A 132 2.62 -20.03 -8.13
N ASN A 133 2.29 -20.63 -6.98
CA ASN A 133 1.89 -22.01 -6.89
C ASN A 133 0.36 -22.11 -6.87
N ARG A 134 -0.20 -22.54 -8.00
CA ARG A 134 -1.64 -22.72 -8.14
C ARG A 134 -2.20 -23.79 -7.20
N THR A 135 -1.45 -24.86 -6.92
CA THR A 135 -1.96 -25.98 -6.11
C THR A 135 -2.12 -25.64 -4.63
N THR A 136 -1.46 -24.59 -4.16
CA THR A 136 -1.55 -24.12 -2.77
C THR A 136 -2.49 -22.92 -2.60
N SER A 137 -3.26 -22.56 -3.63
CA SER A 137 -4.22 -21.44 -3.58
C SER A 137 -5.64 -21.92 -3.87
N THR A 138 -6.54 -21.82 -2.89
CA THR A 138 -7.96 -22.17 -3.00
C THR A 138 -8.76 -21.21 -3.89
N SER A 139 -8.27 -19.98 -4.09
CA SER A 139 -8.92 -19.00 -4.96
C SER A 139 -8.38 -19.00 -6.40
N ALA A 140 -7.52 -19.95 -6.76
CA ALA A 140 -6.99 -20.04 -8.12
C ALA A 140 -7.99 -20.77 -9.02
N VAL A 141 -8.44 -20.10 -10.09
CA VAL A 141 -9.43 -20.60 -11.07
C VAL A 141 -8.79 -21.18 -12.31
#